data_AF-A0AAP2DCV5-F1
#
_entry.id   AF-A0AAP2DCV5-F1
#
_cell.length_a   1.000
_cell.length_b   1.000
_cell.length_c   1.000
_cell.angle_alpha   90.00
_cell.angle_beta   90.00
_cell.angle_gamma   90.00
#
_symmetry.space_group_name_H-M   'P 1'
#
loop_
_entity.id
_entity.type
_entity.pdbx_description
1 polymer ?
#
loop_
_entity_poly.entity_id
_entity_poly.type
_entity_poly.pdbx_seq_one_letter_code
_entity_poly.pdbx_strand_id
1 'polypeptide(L)'
;MAANKFYPSLSALVPVEDIPDNLGFVKNGLSSVFDHFYYRNLQIDKSVAGDAAFYNLSLLTFRRIGLDIPGTGGMSLVLNPSFTETGSSEFPLSVSYKWGILKYIKGFELQTFDWSARSIFDLVSEISGVTADELLLQSIFVLTKEADDPEEPEDAIQKFVDEFNAKYTPVTPLGKGNFSDDLAVVADLIVQMSINGNAFDPVSVVFDFFIDSVEIDGDSLSKIEILFSQWLGAFSSDNIRELLIPHVSASLNNITVALEFPRTILIPLETEDDLDSDSATGPGDPLPEEFKSQVKFNVGSLRYSTDNGLEFSGESSFSFTKSQIGNTGLTIEFDNMKLDLSRKKNIPEALADGRPDDFIGVYIQEATIGLPPKLFQNNPDQGNPPEVAIKGRNLLIGTGGISGTIGLETTGSPFRAKIGKMTASLEAFDVTFKQGAITESNIFGKLLIPGFKDSAGNDAEIEIDVHIADGGDFSITAREADGIKLSIPNILAFTIKSAEIGRKDDQLYIAVSGLLEFEDQGGFLGKFLPAEIDIKKLIIWQDGSIEIEGGSLVLPTAITIKIGPAEISITGIHMGTHEQNLNGVKRKYRYFGFDGG
;
A
#
# COMPACT_ATOMS: atom_id res chain seq x y z
N MET A 1 -14.84 38.82 8.82
CA MET A 1 -13.98 38.47 9.98
C MET A 1 -14.09 36.97 10.17
N ALA A 2 -13.04 36.21 9.82
CA ALA A 2 -13.02 34.77 10.08
C ALA A 2 -13.02 34.56 11.60
N ALA A 3 -13.91 33.70 12.10
CA ALA A 3 -13.94 33.37 13.52
C ALA A 3 -12.62 32.71 13.91
N ASN A 4 -11.88 33.30 14.85
CA ASN A 4 -10.70 32.65 15.43
C ASN A 4 -11.14 31.32 16.03
N LYS A 5 -10.70 30.22 15.41
CA LYS A 5 -11.05 28.86 15.82
C LYS A 5 -10.17 28.51 17.02
N PHE A 6 -10.77 28.47 18.21
CA PHE A 6 -10.07 28.15 19.46
C PHE A 6 -9.97 26.63 19.63
N TYR A 7 -8.76 26.12 19.89
CA TYR A 7 -8.51 24.71 20.18
C TYR A 7 -8.08 24.56 21.65
N PRO A 8 -8.70 23.67 22.45
CA PRO A 8 -8.28 23.43 23.83
C PRO A 8 -6.93 22.69 23.89
N SER A 9 -6.15 22.91 24.96
CA SER A 9 -4.91 22.18 25.20
C SER A 9 -5.20 20.73 25.61
N LEU A 10 -4.28 19.81 25.31
CA LEU A 10 -4.39 18.42 25.74
C LEU A 10 -4.41 18.29 27.27
N SER A 11 -3.73 19.20 27.97
CA SER A 11 -3.74 19.29 29.44
C SER A 11 -5.13 19.52 30.04
N ALA A 12 -6.09 20.06 29.28
CA ALA A 12 -7.47 20.20 29.73
C ALA A 12 -8.26 18.88 29.71
N LEU A 13 -7.83 17.90 28.91
CA LEU A 13 -8.47 16.59 28.81
C LEU A 13 -7.87 15.58 29.80
N VAL A 14 -6.55 15.63 29.98
CA VAL A 14 -5.81 14.81 30.94
C VAL A 14 -4.92 15.74 31.76
N PRO A 15 -5.40 16.27 32.89
CA PRO A 15 -4.57 16.97 33.84
C PRO A 15 -3.40 16.06 34.25
N VAL A 16 -2.17 16.57 34.20
CA VAL A 16 -0.95 15.77 34.53
C VAL A 16 -0.97 15.30 35.98
N GLU A 17 -1.72 16.00 36.83
CA GLU A 17 -2.05 15.66 38.21
C GLU A 17 -2.90 14.39 38.36
N ASP A 18 -3.76 14.07 37.37
CA ASP A 18 -4.61 12.88 37.36
C ASP A 18 -3.86 11.62 36.90
N ILE A 19 -2.62 11.77 36.40
CA ILE A 19 -1.77 10.62 36.05
C ILE A 19 -1.35 9.93 37.36
N PRO A 20 -1.50 8.61 37.50
CA PRO A 20 -1.08 7.89 38.71
C PRO A 20 0.42 8.08 39.06
N ASP A 21 0.74 8.18 40.35
CA ASP A 21 2.12 8.43 40.84
C ASP A 21 3.13 7.33 40.51
N ASN A 22 2.68 6.11 40.25
CA ASN A 22 3.53 5.01 39.75
C ASN A 22 4.08 5.28 38.33
N LEU A 23 3.49 6.22 37.59
CA LEU A 23 4.02 6.77 36.34
C LEU A 23 4.73 8.13 36.56
N GLY A 24 5.07 8.46 37.81
CA GLY A 24 5.66 9.75 38.22
C GLY A 24 6.94 10.13 37.48
N PHE A 25 7.72 9.16 37.00
CA PHE A 25 8.95 9.40 36.23
C PHE A 25 8.70 10.08 34.87
N VAL A 26 7.48 9.98 34.32
CA VAL A 26 7.09 10.65 33.06
C VAL A 26 6.32 11.95 33.25
N LYS A 27 5.80 12.26 34.45
CA LYS A 27 4.95 13.45 34.72
C LYS A 27 5.60 14.78 34.34
N ASN A 28 6.86 15.02 34.73
CA ASN A 28 7.55 16.28 34.47
C ASN A 28 7.88 16.49 32.98
N GLY A 29 8.09 15.42 32.22
CA GLY A 29 8.28 15.48 30.77
C GLY A 29 6.95 15.68 30.03
N LEU A 30 5.87 15.07 30.52
CA LEU A 30 4.55 15.13 29.89
C LEU A 30 3.90 16.51 29.99
N SER A 31 4.06 17.26 31.08
CA SER A 31 3.49 18.62 31.20
C SER A 31 4.05 19.60 30.16
N SER A 32 5.39 19.63 30.01
CA SER A 32 6.05 20.46 28.99
C SER A 32 5.65 20.09 27.56
N VAL A 33 5.26 18.84 27.32
CA VAL A 33 4.78 18.37 26.02
C VAL A 33 3.30 18.75 25.84
N PHE A 34 2.43 18.41 26.80
CA PHE A 34 0.97 18.59 26.71
C PHE A 34 0.54 20.05 26.57
N ASP A 35 1.30 21.01 27.09
CA ASP A 35 1.01 22.44 26.93
C ASP A 35 1.20 22.96 25.50
N HIS A 36 1.95 22.23 24.67
CA HIS A 36 2.20 22.58 23.27
C HIS A 36 1.36 21.75 22.29
N PHE A 37 0.54 20.83 22.80
CA PHE A 37 -0.41 20.04 22.01
C PHE A 37 -1.83 20.48 22.32
N TYR A 38 -2.61 20.64 21.26
CA TYR A 38 -4.04 20.96 21.30
C TYR A 38 -4.83 19.78 20.74
N TYR A 39 -6.15 19.79 20.87
CA TYR A 39 -6.98 18.76 20.25
C TYR A 39 -8.22 19.29 19.54
N ARG A 40 -8.72 18.51 18.57
CA ARG A 40 -10.03 18.70 17.93
C ARG A 40 -10.73 17.37 17.70
N ASN A 41 -12.01 17.45 17.32
CA ASN A 41 -12.83 16.29 16.95
C ASN A 41 -12.88 15.20 18.03
N LEU A 42 -12.88 15.61 19.31
CA LEU A 42 -12.98 14.68 20.43
C LEU A 42 -14.33 13.96 20.39
N GLN A 43 -14.27 12.65 20.23
CA GLN A 43 -15.39 11.73 20.37
C GLN A 43 -15.14 10.87 21.60
N ILE A 44 -16.18 10.72 22.43
CA ILE A 44 -16.10 9.96 23.66
C ILE A 44 -17.28 9.00 23.71
N ASP A 45 -16.98 7.72 23.79
CA ASP A 45 -17.96 6.68 24.06
C ASP A 45 -17.69 6.11 25.45
N LYS A 46 -18.64 6.27 26.36
CA LYS A 46 -18.54 5.72 27.72
C LYS A 46 -19.59 4.65 27.93
N SER A 47 -19.19 3.57 28.56
CA SER A 47 -20.12 2.58 29.11
C SER A 47 -21.10 3.24 30.10
N VAL A 48 -22.33 2.72 30.18
CA VAL A 48 -23.35 3.19 31.13
C VAL A 48 -22.86 3.06 32.57
N ALA A 49 -22.10 2.01 32.85
CA ALA A 49 -21.51 1.79 34.15
C ALA A 49 -20.21 2.58 34.38
N GLY A 50 -19.62 3.24 33.38
CA GLY A 50 -18.38 4.00 33.53
C GLY A 50 -17.13 3.15 33.79
N ASP A 51 -17.23 1.82 33.60
CA ASP A 51 -16.12 0.86 33.72
C ASP A 51 -15.27 0.77 32.44
N ALA A 52 -15.75 1.32 31.34
CA ALA A 52 -15.01 1.47 30.11
C ALA A 52 -15.30 2.81 29.42
N ALA A 53 -14.29 3.33 28.74
CA ALA A 53 -14.46 4.44 27.81
C ALA A 53 -13.49 4.35 26.63
N PHE A 54 -13.92 4.88 25.50
CA PHE A 54 -13.15 5.07 24.28
C PHE A 54 -13.12 6.56 23.93
N TYR A 55 -11.92 7.06 23.62
CA TYR A 55 -11.65 8.43 23.22
C TYR A 55 -10.99 8.39 21.86
N ASN A 56 -11.51 9.19 20.93
CA ASN A 56 -10.90 9.40 19.62
C ASN A 56 -10.77 10.90 19.39
N LEU A 57 -9.57 11.36 19.05
CA LEU A 57 -9.29 12.78 18.87
C LEU A 57 -8.13 12.99 17.90
N SER A 58 -8.04 14.21 17.40
CA SER A 58 -6.90 14.65 16.61
C SER A 58 -6.04 15.59 17.44
N LEU A 59 -4.79 15.19 17.71
CA LEU A 59 -3.79 16.06 18.33
C LEU A 59 -3.27 17.06 17.32
N LEU A 60 -3.11 18.31 17.72
CA LEU A 60 -2.66 19.42 16.89
C LEU A 60 -1.40 20.03 17.50
N THR A 61 -0.41 20.32 16.66
CA THR A 61 0.73 21.16 17.02
C THR A 61 0.90 22.28 16.01
N PHE A 62 1.10 23.50 16.51
CA PHE A 62 1.41 24.69 15.70
C PHE A 62 2.91 24.92 15.55
N ARG A 63 3.72 23.90 15.86
CA ARG A 63 5.16 23.89 15.60
C ARG A 63 5.45 22.88 14.51
N ARG A 64 6.16 23.32 13.47
CA ARG A 64 6.75 22.42 12.49
C ARG A 64 7.71 21.46 13.19
N ILE A 65 7.44 20.16 13.07
CA ILE A 65 8.33 19.11 13.55
C ILE A 65 9.12 18.61 12.34
N GLY A 66 10.38 19.03 12.21
CA GLY A 66 11.21 18.63 11.09
C GLY A 66 12.68 18.98 11.26
N LEU A 67 13.50 18.42 10.39
CA LEU A 67 14.94 18.59 10.31
C LEU A 67 15.30 19.06 8.89
N ASP A 68 15.94 20.23 8.79
CA ASP A 68 16.49 20.71 7.53
C ASP A 68 17.75 19.92 7.21
N ILE A 69 17.89 19.47 5.96
CA ILE A 69 19.01 18.61 5.55
C ILE A 69 20.17 19.50 5.07
N PRO A 70 21.34 19.52 5.76
CA PRO A 70 22.43 20.41 5.39
C PRO A 70 22.96 20.16 3.97
N GLY A 71 23.34 21.23 3.28
CA GLY A 71 23.93 21.16 1.94
C GLY A 71 22.96 20.91 0.78
N THR A 72 21.65 20.79 1.05
CA THR A 72 20.63 20.48 0.03
C THR A 72 19.95 21.69 -0.60
N GLY A 73 20.28 22.90 -0.15
CA GLY A 73 19.65 24.13 -0.66
C GLY A 73 18.19 24.32 -0.22
N GLY A 74 17.75 23.64 0.85
CA GLY A 74 16.43 23.86 1.46
C GLY A 74 15.52 22.64 1.54
N MET A 75 16.01 21.42 1.32
CA MET A 75 15.21 20.21 1.57
C MET A 75 15.09 19.94 3.07
N SER A 76 13.96 19.37 3.49
CA SER A 76 13.69 19.08 4.90
C SER A 76 12.97 17.75 5.08
N LEU A 77 13.25 17.05 6.18
CA LEU A 77 12.47 15.91 6.64
C LEU A 77 11.45 16.40 7.67
N VAL A 78 10.16 16.17 7.44
CA VAL A 78 9.07 16.67 8.30
C VAL A 78 8.17 15.52 8.77
N LEU A 79 7.63 15.64 9.98
CA LEU A 79 6.71 14.66 10.58
C LEU A 79 5.27 15.20 10.53
N ASN A 80 4.33 14.35 10.08
CA ASN A 80 2.92 14.64 9.82
C ASN A 80 2.74 16.00 9.14
N PRO A 81 3.06 16.08 7.84
CA PRO A 81 3.27 17.33 7.11
C PRO A 81 1.97 18.03 6.69
N SER A 82 1.05 18.28 7.64
CA SER A 82 -0.13 19.14 7.44
C SER A 82 0.11 20.57 7.93
N PHE A 83 1.31 20.87 8.43
CA PHE A 83 1.68 22.21 8.89
C PHE A 83 1.85 23.16 7.69
N THR A 84 1.06 24.24 7.70
CA THR A 84 1.30 25.47 6.92
C THR A 84 1.70 26.59 7.89
N GLU A 85 2.23 27.73 7.42
CA GLU A 85 2.60 28.86 8.31
C GLU A 85 1.43 29.38 9.16
N THR A 86 0.20 29.12 8.72
CA THR A 86 -1.06 29.43 9.41
C THR A 86 -1.80 28.20 9.94
N GLY A 87 -1.23 27.00 9.78
CA GLY A 87 -1.86 25.70 10.03
C GLY A 87 -1.21 24.89 11.15
N SER A 88 -1.56 23.61 11.24
CA SER A 88 -1.09 22.71 12.32
C SER A 88 -0.81 21.30 11.79
N SER A 89 0.18 20.63 12.39
CA SER A 89 0.38 19.18 12.18
C SER A 89 -0.65 18.41 13.01
N GLU A 90 -1.34 17.46 12.37
CA GLU A 90 -2.39 16.66 13.00
C GLU A 90 -1.95 15.20 13.21
N PHE A 91 -2.26 14.65 14.38
CA PHE A 91 -1.98 13.27 14.73
C PHE A 91 -3.25 12.60 15.28
N PRO A 92 -3.83 11.62 14.56
CA PRO A 92 -4.95 10.85 15.06
C PRO A 92 -4.54 10.02 16.28
N LEU A 93 -5.20 10.25 17.41
CA LEU A 93 -5.01 9.54 18.66
C LEU A 93 -6.29 8.82 19.05
N SER A 94 -6.17 7.54 19.39
CA SER A 94 -7.25 6.79 20.02
C SER A 94 -6.77 6.24 21.35
N VAL A 95 -7.60 6.35 22.40
CA VAL A 95 -7.31 5.85 23.74
C VAL A 95 -8.54 5.11 24.26
N SER A 96 -8.36 3.93 24.83
CA SER A 96 -9.43 3.20 25.50
C SER A 96 -8.97 2.68 26.84
N TYR A 97 -9.87 2.66 27.81
CA TYR A 97 -9.66 1.90 29.03
C TYR A 97 -10.85 1.01 29.34
N LYS A 98 -10.57 -0.07 30.06
CA LYS A 98 -11.55 -0.93 30.72
C LYS A 98 -11.02 -1.29 32.10
N TRP A 99 -11.81 -1.02 33.13
CA TRP A 99 -11.52 -1.36 34.51
C TRP A 99 -12.78 -1.87 35.19
N GLY A 100 -12.90 -3.20 35.24
CA GLY A 100 -14.15 -3.87 35.58
C GLY A 100 -14.69 -3.53 36.97
N ILE A 101 -13.81 -3.30 37.95
CA ILE A 101 -14.22 -2.98 39.31
C ILE A 101 -15.05 -1.69 39.40
N LEU A 102 -14.82 -0.71 38.51
CA LEU A 102 -15.55 0.56 38.50
C LEU A 102 -17.04 0.40 38.22
N LYS A 103 -17.46 -0.75 37.66
CA LYS A 103 -18.87 -1.08 37.50
C LYS A 103 -19.58 -1.15 38.86
N TYR A 104 -18.88 -1.67 39.87
CA TYR A 104 -19.39 -1.92 41.21
C TYR A 104 -18.99 -0.81 42.18
N ILE A 105 -17.71 -0.40 42.17
CA ILE A 105 -17.13 0.54 43.14
C ILE A 105 -16.50 1.73 42.39
N LYS A 106 -17.18 2.87 42.40
CA LYS A 106 -16.78 4.06 41.61
C LYS A 106 -15.48 4.72 42.05
N GLY A 107 -15.10 4.57 43.31
CA GLY A 107 -13.92 5.20 43.92
C GLY A 107 -12.84 4.21 44.31
N PHE A 108 -12.75 3.06 43.64
CA PHE A 108 -11.77 2.04 43.98
C PHE A 108 -10.33 2.51 43.72
N GLU A 109 -9.46 2.36 44.71
CA GLU A 109 -8.05 2.76 44.65
C GLU A 109 -7.12 1.56 44.66
N LEU A 110 -6.59 1.18 43.50
CA LEU A 110 -5.69 0.03 43.38
C LEU A 110 -4.39 0.19 44.18
N GLN A 111 -3.92 1.42 44.39
CA GLN A 111 -2.66 1.67 45.08
C GLN A 111 -2.72 1.40 46.59
N THR A 112 -3.90 1.57 47.19
CA THR A 112 -4.12 1.39 48.63
C THR A 112 -4.70 0.01 48.96
N PHE A 113 -5.08 -0.76 47.94
CA PHE A 113 -5.56 -2.12 48.11
C PHE A 113 -4.43 -3.08 48.51
N ASP A 114 -4.52 -3.65 49.72
CA ASP A 114 -3.45 -4.44 50.34
C ASP A 114 -3.39 -5.92 49.90
N TRP A 115 -4.34 -6.36 49.06
CA TRP A 115 -4.46 -7.73 48.55
C TRP A 115 -4.59 -8.81 49.63
N SER A 116 -4.93 -8.44 50.86
CA SER A 116 -5.18 -9.41 51.93
C SER A 116 -6.47 -10.19 51.67
N ALA A 117 -6.56 -11.41 52.20
CA ALA A 117 -7.80 -12.19 52.14
C ALA A 117 -8.99 -11.41 52.72
N ARG A 118 -8.75 -10.57 53.74
CA ARG A 118 -9.77 -9.69 54.32
C ARG A 118 -10.26 -8.65 53.33
N SER A 119 -9.35 -7.89 52.71
CA SER A 119 -9.72 -6.89 51.72
C SER A 119 -10.42 -7.49 50.50
N ILE A 120 -10.03 -8.71 50.10
CA ILE A 120 -10.70 -9.44 49.03
C ILE A 120 -12.10 -9.89 49.46
N PHE A 121 -12.26 -10.43 50.68
CA PHE A 121 -13.57 -10.81 51.22
C PHE A 121 -14.51 -9.61 51.30
N ASP A 122 -14.05 -8.48 51.86
CA ASP A 122 -14.83 -7.25 51.97
C ASP A 122 -15.24 -6.73 50.57
N LEU A 123 -14.31 -6.75 49.61
CA LEU A 123 -14.55 -6.37 48.22
C LEU A 123 -15.62 -7.23 47.55
N VAL A 124 -15.53 -8.56 47.67
CA VAL A 124 -16.48 -9.50 47.06
C VAL A 124 -17.85 -9.42 47.75
N SER A 125 -17.87 -9.21 49.07
CA SER A 125 -19.09 -8.93 49.81
C SER A 125 -19.79 -7.68 49.29
N GLU A 126 -19.04 -6.60 49.02
CA GLU A 126 -19.60 -5.38 48.43
C GLU A 126 -20.10 -5.59 47.00
N ILE A 127 -19.32 -6.28 46.14
CA ILE A 127 -19.70 -6.57 44.74
C ILE A 127 -20.97 -7.42 44.66
N SER A 128 -21.10 -8.43 45.53
CA SER A 128 -22.24 -9.35 45.54
C SER A 128 -23.53 -8.70 46.07
N GLY A 129 -23.42 -7.65 46.88
CA GLY A 129 -24.56 -6.98 47.51
C GLY A 129 -25.28 -7.86 48.55
N VAL A 130 -24.62 -8.90 49.07
CA VAL A 130 -25.16 -9.82 50.07
C VAL A 130 -25.41 -9.10 51.40
N THR A 131 -26.50 -9.43 52.09
CA THR A 131 -26.76 -8.92 53.44
C THR A 131 -26.02 -9.71 54.51
N ALA A 132 -25.81 -9.13 55.69
CA ALA A 132 -25.08 -9.80 56.78
C ALA A 132 -25.76 -11.11 57.23
N ASP A 133 -27.10 -11.17 57.22
CA ASP A 133 -27.89 -12.36 57.55
C ASP A 133 -27.75 -13.46 56.50
N GLU A 134 -27.81 -13.12 55.20
CA GLU A 134 -27.57 -14.07 54.12
C GLU A 134 -26.12 -14.58 54.14
N LEU A 135 -25.16 -13.69 54.37
CA LEU A 135 -23.74 -14.02 54.42
C LEU A 135 -23.42 -14.96 55.58
N LEU A 136 -23.92 -14.69 56.79
CA LEU A 136 -23.71 -15.55 57.96
C LEU A 136 -24.40 -16.91 57.79
N LEU A 137 -25.64 -16.92 57.29
CA LEU A 137 -26.39 -18.15 57.03
C LEU A 137 -25.65 -19.06 56.05
N GLN A 138 -25.19 -18.52 54.91
CA GLN A 138 -24.46 -19.32 53.94
C GLN A 138 -23.08 -19.75 54.45
N SER A 139 -22.39 -18.89 55.21
CA SER A 139 -21.11 -19.27 55.82
C SER A 139 -21.25 -20.48 56.73
N ILE A 140 -22.31 -20.50 57.56
CA ILE A 140 -22.65 -21.68 58.38
C ILE A 140 -22.86 -22.89 57.48
N PHE A 141 -23.79 -22.87 56.53
CA PHE A 141 -24.15 -24.09 55.79
C PHE A 141 -23.12 -24.58 54.77
N VAL A 142 -22.30 -23.68 54.23
CA VAL A 142 -21.34 -24.00 53.18
C VAL A 142 -19.97 -24.35 53.75
N LEU A 143 -19.54 -23.68 54.82
CA LEU A 143 -18.19 -23.81 55.37
C LEU A 143 -18.12 -24.70 56.63
N THR A 144 -19.24 -25.10 57.23
CA THR A 144 -19.25 -26.07 58.36
C THR A 144 -19.57 -27.52 57.95
N LYS A 145 -19.89 -27.77 56.68
CA LYS A 145 -20.08 -29.13 56.18
C LYS A 145 -18.73 -29.85 56.15
N GLU A 146 -18.47 -30.66 57.16
CA GLU A 146 -17.41 -31.66 57.07
C GLU A 146 -17.78 -32.68 55.97
N ALA A 147 -16.86 -32.93 55.06
CA ALA A 147 -17.08 -33.79 53.90
C ALA A 147 -17.23 -35.29 54.26
N ASP A 148 -17.05 -35.67 55.53
CA ASP A 148 -16.81 -37.06 55.93
C ASP A 148 -17.82 -37.68 56.92
N ASP A 149 -18.92 -37.01 57.32
CA ASP A 149 -19.94 -37.64 58.18
C ASP A 149 -21.40 -37.48 57.65
N PRO A 150 -21.92 -38.50 56.95
CA PRO A 150 -23.29 -38.51 56.43
C PRO A 150 -24.35 -38.99 57.45
N GLU A 151 -24.01 -39.31 58.70
CA GLU A 151 -24.94 -39.98 59.63
C GLU A 151 -25.59 -39.10 60.71
N GLU A 152 -25.19 -37.84 60.89
CA GLU A 152 -25.97 -36.86 61.68
C GLU A 152 -26.04 -35.49 60.98
N PRO A 153 -27.24 -34.95 60.67
CA PRO A 153 -27.34 -33.52 60.39
C PRO A 153 -27.20 -32.81 61.74
N GLU A 154 -25.97 -32.57 62.17
CA GLU A 154 -25.73 -31.62 63.25
C GLU A 154 -26.46 -30.31 62.88
N ASP A 155 -27.22 -29.77 63.83
CA ASP A 155 -27.87 -28.48 63.67
C ASP A 155 -26.78 -27.41 63.53
N ALA A 156 -26.40 -27.12 62.28
CA ALA A 156 -25.24 -26.29 61.94
C ALA A 156 -25.29 -24.90 62.59
N ILE A 157 -26.51 -24.37 62.77
CA ILE A 157 -26.72 -23.09 63.47
C ILE A 157 -26.44 -23.25 64.97
N GLN A 158 -26.89 -24.33 65.59
CA GLN A 158 -26.59 -24.60 67.00
C GLN A 158 -25.09 -24.84 67.23
N LYS A 159 -24.44 -25.58 66.32
CA LYS A 159 -22.98 -25.78 66.33
C LYS A 159 -22.24 -24.44 66.28
N PHE A 160 -22.62 -23.57 65.34
CA PHE A 160 -22.07 -22.21 65.26
C PHE A 160 -22.28 -21.43 66.56
N VAL A 161 -23.47 -21.47 67.16
CA VAL A 161 -23.77 -20.79 68.43
C VAL A 161 -22.86 -21.28 69.55
N ASP A 162 -22.69 -22.59 69.68
CA ASP A 162 -21.87 -23.19 70.74
C ASP A 162 -20.39 -22.84 70.56
N GLU A 163 -19.87 -22.95 69.33
CA GLU A 163 -18.48 -22.61 69.00
C GLU A 163 -18.20 -21.10 69.10
N PHE A 164 -19.14 -20.25 68.69
CA PHE A 164 -19.04 -18.80 68.86
C PHE A 164 -18.93 -18.44 70.34
N ASN A 165 -19.82 -18.99 71.17
CA ASN A 165 -19.83 -18.74 72.61
C ASN A 165 -18.52 -19.20 73.28
N ALA A 166 -17.94 -20.30 72.79
CA ALA A 166 -16.65 -20.80 73.25
C ALA A 166 -15.46 -19.92 72.80
N LYS A 167 -15.46 -19.45 71.55
CA LYS A 167 -14.36 -18.66 70.96
C LYS A 167 -14.32 -17.22 71.46
N TYR A 168 -15.46 -16.53 71.49
CA TYR A 168 -15.53 -15.09 71.74
C TYR A 168 -15.91 -14.72 73.18
N THR A 169 -16.38 -15.67 73.99
CA THR A 169 -16.84 -15.42 75.39
C THR A 169 -17.69 -14.15 75.53
N PRO A 170 -18.80 -14.03 74.78
CA PRO A 170 -19.63 -12.82 74.76
C PRO A 170 -20.22 -12.51 76.14
N VAL A 171 -20.51 -11.24 76.41
CA VAL A 171 -21.10 -10.77 77.69
C VAL A 171 -22.46 -11.43 77.93
N THR A 172 -23.25 -11.53 76.87
CA THR A 172 -24.47 -12.35 76.84
C THR A 172 -24.26 -13.46 75.80
N PRO A 173 -24.23 -14.75 76.20
CA PRO A 173 -24.14 -15.86 75.26
C PRO A 173 -25.22 -15.82 74.19
N LEU A 174 -24.85 -16.12 72.95
CA LEU A 174 -25.80 -16.32 71.87
C LEU A 174 -26.69 -17.53 72.18
N GLY A 175 -27.96 -17.43 71.85
CA GLY A 175 -28.93 -18.51 71.96
C GLY A 175 -29.72 -18.69 70.68
N LYS A 176 -29.88 -19.93 70.23
CA LYS A 176 -30.71 -20.24 69.06
C LYS A 176 -32.19 -20.01 69.38
N GLY A 177 -32.78 -19.00 68.74
CA GLY A 177 -34.22 -18.72 68.86
C GLY A 177 -35.08 -19.75 68.16
N ASN A 178 -36.34 -19.88 68.59
CA ASN A 178 -37.31 -20.81 67.98
C ASN A 178 -38.11 -20.12 66.88
N PHE A 179 -37.52 -20.00 65.70
CA PHE A 179 -38.15 -19.42 64.50
C PHE A 179 -38.47 -20.51 63.47
N SER A 180 -39.37 -20.18 62.53
CA SER A 180 -39.84 -21.12 61.49
C SER A 180 -38.91 -21.25 60.29
N ASP A 181 -37.97 -20.34 60.13
CA ASP A 181 -37.02 -20.28 59.02
C ASP A 181 -35.62 -19.89 59.52
N ASP A 182 -34.60 -20.50 58.92
CA ASP A 182 -33.21 -20.35 59.36
C ASP A 182 -32.67 -18.93 59.18
N LEU A 183 -33.18 -18.17 58.19
CA LEU A 183 -32.79 -16.78 57.98
C LEU A 183 -33.26 -15.89 59.14
N ALA A 184 -34.48 -16.07 59.64
CA ALA A 184 -34.99 -15.40 60.83
C ALA A 184 -34.21 -15.77 62.10
N VAL A 185 -33.77 -17.03 62.22
CA VAL A 185 -32.86 -17.44 63.32
C VAL A 185 -31.54 -16.68 63.23
N VAL A 186 -30.92 -16.61 62.05
CA VAL A 186 -29.64 -15.91 61.85
C VAL A 186 -29.78 -14.40 62.04
N ALA A 187 -30.87 -13.79 61.58
CA ALA A 187 -31.15 -12.37 61.83
C ALA A 187 -31.24 -12.06 63.33
N ASP A 188 -31.88 -12.93 64.13
CA ASP A 188 -31.91 -12.79 65.59
C ASP A 188 -30.52 -12.96 66.22
N LEU A 189 -29.72 -13.91 65.75
CA LEU A 189 -28.33 -14.08 66.20
C LEU A 189 -27.48 -12.83 65.92
N ILE A 190 -27.63 -12.20 64.76
CA ILE A 190 -26.95 -10.94 64.42
C ILE A 190 -27.33 -9.82 65.40
N VAL A 191 -28.61 -9.72 65.76
CA VAL A 191 -29.08 -8.76 66.78
C VAL A 191 -28.44 -9.07 68.14
N GLN A 192 -28.38 -10.35 68.54
CA GLN A 192 -27.74 -10.76 69.79
C GLN A 192 -26.22 -10.51 69.81
N MET A 193 -25.53 -10.60 68.67
CA MET A 193 -24.11 -10.26 68.52
C MET A 193 -23.83 -8.77 68.70
N SER A 194 -24.80 -7.93 68.35
CA SER A 194 -24.65 -6.47 68.27
C SER A 194 -25.26 -5.72 69.46
N ILE A 195 -26.10 -6.38 70.27
CA ILE A 195 -26.87 -5.80 71.38
C ILE A 195 -26.58 -6.58 72.68
N ASN A 196 -27.18 -6.20 73.81
CA ASN A 196 -27.09 -6.89 75.11
C ASN A 196 -25.67 -6.96 75.69
N GLY A 197 -24.89 -5.89 75.48
CA GLY A 197 -23.52 -5.76 75.98
C GLY A 197 -22.46 -6.38 75.07
N ASN A 198 -22.87 -7.03 73.98
CA ASN A 198 -21.99 -7.47 72.90
C ASN A 198 -21.77 -6.33 71.89
N ALA A 199 -20.67 -6.40 71.13
CA ALA A 199 -20.31 -5.43 70.10
C ALA A 199 -19.55 -6.10 68.94
N PHE A 200 -20.03 -7.28 68.52
CA PHE A 200 -19.41 -8.02 67.41
C PHE A 200 -20.04 -7.59 66.10
N ASP A 201 -19.19 -7.25 65.12
CA ASP A 201 -19.63 -6.99 63.75
C ASP A 201 -19.85 -8.33 63.03
N PRO A 202 -21.07 -8.61 62.52
CA PRO A 202 -21.38 -9.91 61.91
C PRO A 202 -20.50 -10.28 60.72
N VAL A 203 -20.13 -9.30 59.89
CA VAL A 203 -19.28 -9.52 58.70
C VAL A 203 -17.86 -9.89 59.14
N SER A 204 -17.35 -9.23 60.17
CA SER A 204 -16.06 -9.56 60.77
C SER A 204 -16.08 -10.91 61.47
N VAL A 205 -17.17 -11.26 62.16
CA VAL A 205 -17.34 -12.61 62.73
C VAL A 205 -17.31 -13.66 61.64
N VAL A 206 -17.98 -13.44 60.51
CA VAL A 206 -17.94 -14.39 59.38
C VAL A 206 -16.52 -14.60 58.91
N PHE A 207 -15.78 -13.51 58.67
CA PHE A 207 -14.39 -13.60 58.23
C PHE A 207 -13.52 -14.32 59.26
N ASP A 208 -13.47 -13.84 60.50
CA ASP A 208 -12.58 -14.34 61.56
C ASP A 208 -12.92 -15.77 62.01
N PHE A 209 -14.18 -16.19 61.83
CA PHE A 209 -14.66 -17.50 62.24
C PHE A 209 -14.53 -18.56 61.13
N PHE A 210 -14.92 -18.23 59.90
CA PHE A 210 -14.99 -19.22 58.82
C PHE A 210 -13.86 -19.08 57.79
N ILE A 211 -13.35 -17.87 57.54
CA ILE A 211 -12.42 -17.59 56.44
C ILE A 211 -10.97 -17.49 56.94
N ASP A 212 -10.74 -16.81 58.06
CA ASP A 212 -9.43 -16.63 58.67
C ASP A 212 -8.94 -17.98 59.21
N SER A 213 -7.85 -18.46 58.62
CA SER A 213 -7.22 -19.73 59.00
C SER A 213 -5.93 -19.44 59.76
N VAL A 214 -5.68 -20.20 60.84
CA VAL A 214 -4.50 -20.02 61.70
C VAL A 214 -3.18 -20.38 60.97
N GLU A 215 -3.26 -20.99 59.79
CA GLU A 215 -2.11 -21.30 58.92
C GLU A 215 -2.27 -20.64 57.53
N ILE A 216 -1.24 -19.92 57.08
CA ILE A 216 -1.26 -19.13 55.84
C ILE A 216 -0.91 -20.03 54.64
N ASP A 217 -1.93 -20.48 53.90
CA ASP A 217 -1.83 -20.86 52.48
C ASP A 217 -3.20 -20.74 51.76
N GLY A 218 -3.31 -21.20 50.51
CA GLY A 218 -4.41 -20.91 49.56
C GLY A 218 -5.84 -21.32 49.96
N ASP A 219 -6.06 -21.74 51.20
CA ASP A 219 -7.35 -22.18 51.76
C ASP A 219 -8.34 -21.03 51.95
N SER A 220 -7.92 -19.88 52.50
CA SER A 220 -8.84 -18.74 52.73
C SER A 220 -9.43 -18.18 51.43
N LEU A 221 -8.65 -18.12 50.34
CA LEU A 221 -9.18 -17.71 49.02
C LEU A 221 -10.17 -18.74 48.48
N SER A 222 -9.88 -20.03 48.63
CA SER A 222 -10.77 -21.12 48.22
C SER A 222 -12.10 -21.06 48.98
N LYS A 223 -12.07 -20.75 50.29
CA LYS A 223 -13.29 -20.55 51.09
C LYS A 223 -14.10 -19.33 50.66
N ILE A 224 -13.45 -18.23 50.30
CA ILE A 224 -14.11 -17.06 49.70
C ILE A 224 -14.78 -17.46 48.38
N GLU A 225 -14.06 -18.16 47.49
CA GLU A 225 -14.56 -18.67 46.22
C GLU A 225 -15.81 -19.55 46.39
N ILE A 226 -15.75 -20.52 47.31
CA ILE A 226 -16.86 -21.41 47.59
C ILE A 226 -18.05 -20.63 48.16
N LEU A 227 -17.82 -19.77 49.16
CA LEU A 227 -18.87 -19.01 49.85
C LEU A 227 -19.65 -18.14 48.87
N PHE A 228 -18.97 -17.34 48.05
CA PHE A 228 -19.66 -16.38 47.19
C PHE A 228 -20.18 -16.97 45.87
N SER A 229 -19.89 -18.24 45.58
CA SER A 229 -20.27 -18.89 44.32
C SER A 229 -21.79 -18.96 44.13
N GLN A 230 -22.53 -18.93 45.24
CA GLN A 230 -23.98 -18.88 45.24
C GLN A 230 -24.54 -17.59 44.65
N TRP A 231 -23.90 -16.44 44.89
CA TRP A 231 -24.36 -15.15 44.39
C TRP A 231 -23.70 -14.77 43.07
N LEU A 232 -22.43 -15.12 42.87
CA LEU A 232 -21.64 -14.72 41.70
C LEU A 232 -21.51 -15.79 40.62
N GLY A 233 -22.01 -17.01 40.87
CA GLY A 233 -21.83 -18.17 40.00
C GLY A 233 -20.43 -18.77 40.16
N ALA A 234 -19.92 -19.45 39.11
CA ALA A 234 -18.56 -19.98 39.10
C ALA A 234 -17.54 -18.84 38.99
N PHE A 235 -17.24 -18.18 40.11
CA PHE A 235 -16.20 -17.16 40.21
C PHE A 235 -14.95 -17.73 40.89
N SER A 236 -13.81 -17.12 40.57
CA SER A 236 -12.49 -17.48 41.10
C SER A 236 -11.69 -16.22 41.42
N SER A 237 -10.59 -16.38 42.15
CA SER A 237 -9.58 -15.36 42.41
C SER A 237 -9.02 -14.74 41.13
N ASP A 238 -8.93 -15.50 40.02
CA ASP A 238 -8.56 -14.97 38.71
C ASP A 238 -9.61 -13.98 38.16
N ASN A 239 -10.91 -14.23 38.40
CA ASN A 239 -11.96 -13.29 37.99
C ASN A 239 -11.89 -11.97 38.77
N ILE A 240 -11.57 -12.03 40.07
CA ILE A 240 -11.35 -10.83 40.89
C ILE A 240 -10.12 -10.08 40.38
N ARG A 241 -9.05 -10.80 40.09
CA ARG A 241 -7.83 -10.21 39.54
C ARG A 241 -8.07 -9.49 38.22
N GLU A 242 -8.86 -10.07 37.31
CA GLU A 242 -9.26 -9.45 36.04
C GLU A 242 -10.12 -8.17 36.27
N LEU A 243 -11.00 -8.17 37.28
CA LEU A 243 -11.77 -6.97 37.64
C LEU A 243 -10.90 -5.83 38.17
N LEU A 244 -9.84 -6.17 38.92
CA LEU A 244 -8.97 -5.23 39.61
C LEU A 244 -7.89 -4.62 38.71
N ILE A 245 -7.48 -5.30 37.64
CA ILE A 245 -6.43 -4.82 36.74
C ILE A 245 -7.05 -3.87 35.69
N PRO A 246 -6.59 -2.61 35.59
CA PRO A 246 -7.01 -1.72 34.52
C PRO A 246 -6.34 -2.11 33.20
N HIS A 247 -7.14 -2.33 32.17
CA HIS A 247 -6.68 -2.51 30.80
C HIS A 247 -6.72 -1.18 30.06
N VAL A 248 -5.57 -0.73 29.56
CA VAL A 248 -5.46 0.54 28.82
C VAL A 248 -4.83 0.26 27.47
N SER A 249 -5.37 0.88 26.42
CA SER A 249 -4.83 0.86 25.08
C SER A 249 -4.79 2.27 24.50
N ALA A 250 -3.71 2.61 23.81
CA ALA A 250 -3.52 3.88 23.14
C ALA A 250 -2.85 3.66 21.77
N SER A 251 -3.28 4.40 20.76
CA SER A 251 -2.72 4.30 19.41
C SER A 251 -2.55 5.67 18.77
N LEU A 252 -1.35 5.91 18.22
CA LEU A 252 -1.08 6.99 17.28
C LEU A 252 -1.17 6.41 15.87
N ASN A 253 -2.21 6.78 15.14
CA ASN A 253 -2.50 6.22 13.82
C ASN A 253 -1.94 7.13 12.71
N ASN A 254 -1.57 6.54 11.57
CA ASN A 254 -1.13 7.24 10.35
C ASN A 254 0.05 8.21 10.59
N ILE A 255 1.10 7.71 11.23
CA ILE A 255 2.35 8.45 11.36
C ILE A 255 2.94 8.58 9.95
N THR A 256 3.10 9.82 9.49
CA THR A 256 3.58 10.13 8.15
C THR A 256 4.86 10.94 8.25
N VAL A 257 5.92 10.52 7.58
CA VAL A 257 7.14 11.31 7.40
C VAL A 257 7.15 11.83 5.98
N ALA A 258 7.59 13.06 5.73
CA ALA A 258 7.77 13.53 4.36
C ALA A 258 9.12 14.20 4.13
N LEU A 259 9.63 14.00 2.91
CA LEU A 259 10.70 14.79 2.36
C LEU A 259 10.07 15.98 1.63
N GLU A 260 10.32 17.18 2.14
CA GLU A 260 9.86 18.45 1.60
C GLU A 260 10.93 19.08 0.71
N PHE A 261 10.53 19.54 -0.47
CA PHE A 261 11.42 20.14 -1.45
C PHE A 261 11.25 21.67 -1.49
N PRO A 262 12.34 22.43 -1.70
CA PRO A 262 12.24 23.87 -1.94
C PRO A 262 11.66 24.15 -3.33
N ARG A 263 10.92 25.27 -3.45
CA ARG A 263 10.28 25.69 -4.72
C ARG A 263 11.27 26.05 -5.84
N THR A 264 12.55 26.20 -5.51
CA THR A 264 13.64 26.29 -6.50
C THR A 264 13.87 24.99 -7.26
N ILE A 265 13.46 23.84 -6.70
CA ILE A 265 13.59 22.52 -7.31
C ILE A 265 12.23 22.02 -7.80
N LEU A 266 11.20 22.01 -6.94
CA LEU A 266 9.86 21.53 -7.26
C LEU A 266 8.79 22.52 -6.82
N ILE A 267 7.91 22.89 -7.76
CA ILE A 267 6.78 23.80 -7.52
C ILE A 267 5.50 22.94 -7.52
N PRO A 268 4.76 22.84 -6.40
CA PRO A 268 3.55 22.02 -6.36
C PRO A 268 2.45 22.66 -7.22
N LEU A 269 1.65 21.82 -7.88
CA LEU A 269 0.58 22.23 -8.79
C LEU A 269 -0.78 21.76 -8.26
N GLU A 270 -1.82 22.53 -8.56
CA GLU A 270 -3.23 22.17 -8.32
C GLU A 270 -3.62 20.96 -9.18
N THR A 271 -4.37 20.01 -8.61
CA THR A 271 -4.96 18.88 -9.34
C THR A 271 -6.48 18.99 -9.44
N GLU A 272 -7.13 18.21 -10.30
CA GLU A 272 -8.60 18.21 -10.38
C GLU A 272 -9.26 17.76 -9.07
N ASP A 273 -8.59 16.87 -8.32
CA ASP A 273 -9.07 16.35 -7.03
C ASP A 273 -8.94 17.36 -5.88
N ASP A 274 -8.07 18.37 -6.03
CA ASP A 274 -7.82 19.40 -5.02
C ASP A 274 -8.73 20.63 -5.16
N LEU A 275 -9.57 20.68 -6.22
CA LEU A 275 -10.45 21.81 -6.49
C LEU A 275 -11.54 21.95 -5.41
N ASP A 276 -11.39 22.97 -4.56
CA ASP A 276 -12.53 23.54 -3.85
C ASP A 276 -13.31 24.46 -4.80
N SER A 277 -14.63 24.47 -4.72
CA SER A 277 -15.50 25.23 -5.65
C SER A 277 -15.29 26.76 -5.65
N ASP A 278 -14.42 27.25 -4.78
CA ASP A 278 -14.10 28.67 -4.54
C ASP A 278 -12.58 28.97 -4.73
N SER A 279 -11.79 28.05 -5.31
CA SER A 279 -10.36 28.28 -5.58
C SER A 279 -10.12 29.28 -6.71
N ALA A 280 -9.15 30.18 -6.53
CA ALA A 280 -8.71 31.14 -7.56
C ALA A 280 -7.71 30.54 -8.57
N THR A 281 -7.32 29.27 -8.36
CA THR A 281 -6.38 28.46 -9.15
C THR A 281 -7.13 27.33 -9.84
N GLY A 282 -6.80 27.09 -11.12
CA GLY A 282 -7.31 25.95 -11.88
C GLY A 282 -6.30 24.79 -11.91
N PRO A 283 -6.71 23.59 -12.38
CA PRO A 283 -5.80 22.45 -12.51
C PRO A 283 -4.55 22.81 -13.31
N GLY A 284 -3.38 22.45 -12.79
CA GLY A 284 -2.08 22.75 -13.39
C GLY A 284 -1.48 24.12 -13.03
N ASP A 285 -2.22 24.99 -12.33
CA ASP A 285 -1.65 26.24 -11.79
C ASP A 285 -0.77 25.95 -10.56
N PRO A 286 0.30 26.73 -10.33
CA PRO A 286 1.09 26.62 -9.10
C PRO A 286 0.25 26.92 -7.86
N LEU A 287 0.34 26.06 -6.83
CA LEU A 287 -0.26 26.32 -5.53
C LEU A 287 0.37 27.56 -4.86
N PRO A 288 -0.33 28.24 -3.93
CA PRO A 288 0.20 29.37 -3.16
C PRO A 288 1.57 29.10 -2.48
N GLU A 289 2.35 30.15 -2.19
CA GLU A 289 3.77 30.03 -1.76
C GLU A 289 3.98 29.21 -0.48
N GLU A 290 2.99 29.15 0.41
CA GLU A 290 2.99 28.36 1.63
C GLU A 290 3.00 26.85 1.39
N PHE A 291 2.60 26.39 0.20
CA PHE A 291 2.62 24.98 -0.18
C PHE A 291 3.97 24.60 -0.78
N LYS A 292 4.44 23.40 -0.45
CA LYS A 292 5.67 22.81 -0.96
C LYS A 292 5.44 21.40 -1.46
N SER A 293 6.19 21.00 -2.48
CA SER A 293 6.21 19.63 -2.97
C SER A 293 6.75 18.69 -1.91
N GLN A 294 6.07 17.57 -1.68
CA GLN A 294 6.42 16.61 -0.65
C GLN A 294 6.32 15.17 -1.18
N VAL A 295 7.31 14.35 -0.85
CA VAL A 295 7.19 12.88 -0.89
C VAL A 295 6.80 12.43 0.51
N LYS A 296 5.56 11.99 0.70
CA LYS A 296 5.03 11.52 1.99
C LYS A 296 5.19 10.01 2.08
N PHE A 297 5.56 9.51 3.25
CA PHE A 297 5.74 8.12 3.58
C PHE A 297 4.96 7.81 4.85
N ASN A 298 3.92 6.98 4.72
CA ASN A 298 3.17 6.50 5.87
C ASN A 298 3.98 5.36 6.53
N VAL A 299 4.56 5.63 7.71
CA VAL A 299 5.32 4.64 8.47
C VAL A 299 4.41 3.72 9.30
N GLY A 300 3.09 3.98 9.29
CA GLY A 300 2.06 3.16 9.91
C GLY A 300 1.61 3.71 11.27
N SER A 301 1.45 2.83 12.27
CA SER A 301 0.92 3.20 13.59
C SER A 301 1.79 2.71 14.74
N LEU A 302 1.80 3.49 15.82
CA LEU A 302 2.35 3.13 17.11
C LEU A 302 1.20 2.80 18.05
N ARG A 303 1.21 1.60 18.61
CA ARG A 303 0.20 1.13 19.57
C ARG A 303 0.86 0.79 20.89
N TYR A 304 0.15 1.05 21.98
CA TYR A 304 0.48 0.60 23.32
C TYR A 304 -0.74 -0.07 23.91
N SER A 305 -0.55 -1.21 24.58
CA SER A 305 -1.56 -1.76 25.48
C SER A 305 -0.92 -2.33 26.75
N THR A 306 -1.67 -2.40 27.84
CA THR A 306 -1.24 -3.09 29.07
C THR A 306 -0.98 -4.57 28.84
N ASP A 307 -1.64 -5.17 27.84
CA ASP A 307 -1.58 -6.61 27.57
C ASP A 307 -0.38 -6.97 26.68
N ASN A 308 -0.12 -6.18 25.64
CA ASN A 308 0.90 -6.49 24.62
C ASN A 308 2.11 -5.53 24.63
N GLY A 309 2.10 -4.48 25.45
CA GLY A 309 3.17 -3.48 25.48
C GLY A 309 3.17 -2.55 24.25
N LEU A 310 4.35 -2.12 23.82
CA LEU A 310 4.55 -1.25 22.65
C LEU A 310 4.66 -2.06 21.36
N GLU A 311 3.82 -1.74 20.37
CA GLU A 311 3.78 -2.37 19.07
C GLU A 311 3.87 -1.34 17.94
N PHE A 312 4.60 -1.69 16.88
CA PHE A 312 4.65 -0.91 15.64
C PHE A 312 3.99 -1.71 14.53
N SER A 313 2.97 -1.15 13.90
CA SER A 313 2.40 -1.69 12.67
C SER A 313 2.94 -0.87 11.51
N GLY A 314 3.82 -1.46 10.71
CA GLY A 314 4.42 -0.80 9.54
C GLY A 314 3.46 -0.78 8.36
N GLU A 315 3.21 0.40 7.82
CA GLU A 315 2.69 0.58 6.46
C GLU A 315 3.87 1.02 5.56
N SER A 316 3.78 0.82 4.25
CA SER A 316 4.84 1.23 3.31
C SER A 316 4.24 1.82 2.04
N SER A 317 3.32 2.76 2.23
CA SER A 317 2.71 3.53 1.15
C SER A 317 3.36 4.91 1.06
N PHE A 318 3.61 5.35 -0.17
CA PHE A 318 4.09 6.70 -0.47
C PHE A 318 3.03 7.48 -1.25
N SER A 319 3.00 8.79 -1.04
CA SER A 319 2.29 9.71 -1.92
C SER A 319 3.18 10.89 -2.29
N PHE A 320 2.95 11.46 -3.46
CA PHE A 320 3.73 12.58 -3.98
C PHE A 320 2.80 13.65 -4.53
N THR A 321 3.07 14.91 -4.18
CA THR A 321 2.34 16.05 -4.71
C THR A 321 2.76 16.32 -6.15
N LYS A 322 1.82 16.31 -7.10
CA LYS A 322 2.07 16.70 -8.50
C LYS A 322 2.80 18.05 -8.54
N SER A 323 3.91 18.10 -9.27
CA SER A 323 4.82 19.25 -9.20
C SER A 323 5.45 19.58 -10.53
N GLN A 324 5.78 20.85 -10.76
CA GLN A 324 6.63 21.31 -11.85
C GLN A 324 8.11 21.30 -11.43
N ILE A 325 8.99 20.87 -12.31
CA ILE A 325 10.45 20.91 -12.11
C ILE A 325 10.93 22.34 -12.36
N GLY A 326 11.26 23.05 -11.30
CA GLY A 326 11.64 24.47 -11.32
C GLY A 326 10.69 25.29 -12.20
N ASN A 327 11.25 26.08 -13.12
CA ASN A 327 10.48 26.87 -14.09
C ASN A 327 10.48 26.29 -15.51
N THR A 328 10.69 24.98 -15.65
CA THR A 328 10.85 24.33 -16.97
C THR A 328 9.53 24.10 -17.69
N GLY A 329 8.42 24.07 -16.96
CA GLY A 329 7.12 23.61 -17.47
C GLY A 329 6.99 22.09 -17.59
N LEU A 330 8.03 21.32 -17.25
CA LEU A 330 7.93 19.87 -17.09
C LEU A 330 7.26 19.56 -15.76
N THR A 331 6.25 18.69 -15.77
CA THR A 331 5.58 18.22 -14.56
C THR A 331 6.03 16.81 -14.22
N ILE A 332 5.94 16.44 -12.95
CA ILE A 332 6.22 15.11 -12.44
C ILE A 332 5.12 14.69 -11.47
N GLU A 333 4.70 13.43 -11.59
CA GLU A 333 3.62 12.83 -10.81
C GLU A 333 3.88 11.33 -10.66
N PHE A 334 3.50 10.78 -9.50
CA PHE A 334 3.64 9.37 -9.20
C PHE A 334 2.37 8.86 -8.53
N ASP A 335 1.90 7.71 -8.98
CA ASP A 335 0.78 7.00 -8.37
C ASP A 335 1.23 5.64 -7.82
N ASN A 336 0.72 5.32 -6.63
CA ASN A 336 0.96 4.09 -5.87
C ASN A 336 2.43 3.64 -5.84
N MET A 337 3.27 4.51 -5.27
CA MET A 337 4.70 4.22 -5.08
C MET A 337 4.93 3.43 -3.78
N LYS A 338 5.83 2.45 -3.85
CA LYS A 338 6.29 1.63 -2.72
C LYS A 338 7.81 1.56 -2.72
N LEU A 339 8.43 1.69 -1.56
CA LEU A 339 9.88 1.60 -1.39
C LEU A 339 10.22 0.32 -0.64
N ASP A 340 11.18 -0.42 -1.16
CA ASP A 340 11.77 -1.57 -0.49
C ASP A 340 13.24 -1.30 -0.15
N LEU A 341 13.52 -1.24 1.15
CA LEU A 341 14.87 -1.08 1.70
C LEU A 341 15.32 -2.34 2.46
N SER A 342 14.49 -3.38 2.48
CA SER A 342 14.76 -4.61 3.19
C SER A 342 15.77 -5.46 2.42
N ARG A 343 16.55 -6.28 3.16
CA ARG A 343 17.42 -7.31 2.55
C ARG A 343 16.97 -8.73 2.89
N LYS A 344 15.78 -8.87 3.49
CA LYS A 344 15.27 -10.13 4.07
C LYS A 344 13.88 -10.52 3.59
N LYS A 345 13.19 -9.60 2.93
CA LYS A 345 11.80 -9.72 2.45
C LYS A 345 11.60 -8.67 1.39
N ASN A 346 10.71 -8.95 0.44
CA ASN A 346 10.36 -8.05 -0.65
C ASN A 346 8.89 -7.64 -0.64
N ILE A 347 8.59 -6.52 -1.30
CA ILE A 347 7.23 -6.14 -1.72
C ILE A 347 6.66 -7.18 -2.73
N PRO A 348 5.33 -7.39 -2.75
CA PRO A 348 4.70 -8.38 -3.63
C PRO A 348 5.03 -8.22 -5.12
N GLU A 349 5.16 -6.99 -5.58
CA GLU A 349 5.47 -6.66 -6.98
C GLU A 349 6.88 -7.12 -7.38
N ALA A 350 7.86 -6.94 -6.48
CA ALA A 350 9.23 -7.42 -6.70
C ALA A 350 9.29 -8.96 -6.71
N LEU A 351 8.52 -9.62 -5.84
CA LEU A 351 8.40 -11.08 -5.85
C LEU A 351 7.77 -11.59 -7.16
N ALA A 352 6.73 -10.92 -7.65
CA ALA A 352 6.07 -11.26 -8.92
C ALA A 352 6.98 -11.06 -10.14
N ASP A 353 7.87 -10.06 -10.11
CA ASP A 353 8.89 -9.83 -11.14
C ASP A 353 10.09 -10.80 -11.03
N GLY A 354 10.11 -11.68 -10.02
CA GLY A 354 11.17 -12.67 -9.81
C GLY A 354 12.46 -12.08 -9.23
N ARG A 355 12.34 -11.01 -8.42
CA ARG A 355 13.49 -10.40 -7.72
C ARG A 355 13.89 -11.23 -6.48
N PRO A 356 15.19 -11.34 -6.17
CA PRO A 356 15.66 -12.00 -4.95
C PRO A 356 15.28 -11.20 -3.69
N ASP A 357 15.18 -11.85 -2.53
CA ASP A 357 14.77 -11.25 -1.25
C ASP A 357 15.66 -10.10 -0.74
N ASP A 358 16.86 -9.94 -1.32
CA ASP A 358 17.81 -8.88 -1.03
C ASP A 358 17.74 -7.69 -2.00
N PHE A 359 16.75 -7.67 -2.89
CA PHE A 359 16.43 -6.54 -3.75
C PHE A 359 16.12 -5.29 -2.92
N ILE A 360 16.76 -4.18 -3.29
CA ILE A 360 16.49 -2.85 -2.75
C ILE A 360 16.12 -1.96 -3.92
N GLY A 361 14.97 -1.31 -3.84
CA GLY A 361 14.47 -0.49 -4.93
C GLY A 361 13.12 0.13 -4.66
N VAL A 362 12.54 0.69 -5.71
CA VAL A 362 11.23 1.33 -5.70
C VAL A 362 10.33 0.66 -6.73
N TYR A 363 9.07 0.47 -6.34
CA TYR A 363 7.98 0.17 -7.26
C TYR A 363 7.13 1.42 -7.45
N ILE A 364 6.75 1.71 -8.69
CA ILE A 364 5.86 2.81 -9.04
C ILE A 364 4.84 2.26 -10.04
N GLN A 365 3.55 2.29 -9.67
CA GLN A 365 2.50 1.80 -10.56
C GLN A 365 2.36 2.69 -11.79
N GLU A 366 2.30 4.01 -11.60
CA GLU A 366 2.33 4.99 -12.68
C GLU A 366 3.28 6.14 -12.33
N ALA A 367 4.20 6.45 -13.24
CA ALA A 367 5.06 7.62 -13.16
C ALA A 367 4.81 8.47 -14.40
N THR A 368 4.50 9.74 -14.22
CA THR A 368 4.14 10.64 -15.32
C THR A 368 5.07 11.84 -15.33
N ILE A 369 5.68 12.10 -16.49
CA ILE A 369 6.38 13.36 -16.79
C ILE A 369 5.58 14.09 -17.85
N GLY A 370 4.85 15.14 -17.46
CA GLY A 370 4.10 15.97 -18.41
C GLY A 370 5.04 16.92 -19.15
N LEU A 371 4.86 17.01 -20.46
CA LEU A 371 5.69 17.84 -21.33
C LEU A 371 5.02 19.19 -21.58
N PRO A 372 5.77 20.32 -21.54
CA PRO A 372 5.17 21.64 -21.65
C PRO A 372 4.51 21.85 -23.02
N PRO A 373 3.26 22.35 -23.09
CA PRO A 373 2.53 22.54 -24.35
C PRO A 373 3.27 23.38 -25.40
N LYS A 374 4.15 24.28 -24.93
CA LYS A 374 4.98 25.14 -25.80
C LYS A 374 5.94 24.35 -26.70
N LEU A 375 6.29 23.11 -26.36
CA LEU A 375 7.12 22.26 -27.23
C LEU A 375 6.37 21.77 -28.47
N PHE A 376 5.03 21.88 -28.49
CA PHE A 376 4.17 21.26 -29.50
C PHE A 376 3.38 22.26 -30.33
N GLN A 377 3.86 23.50 -30.45
CA GLN A 377 3.23 24.58 -31.23
C GLN A 377 3.07 24.28 -32.73
N ASN A 378 3.84 23.32 -33.26
CA ASN A 378 3.80 22.90 -34.67
C ASN A 378 2.76 21.80 -34.95
N ASN A 379 1.83 21.55 -34.02
CA ASN A 379 0.75 20.60 -34.22
C ASN A 379 -0.20 21.11 -35.34
N PRO A 380 -0.52 20.28 -36.35
CA PRO A 380 -1.49 20.64 -37.40
C PRO A 380 -2.89 20.98 -36.86
N ASP A 381 -3.28 20.40 -35.74
CA ASP A 381 -4.63 20.48 -35.17
C ASP A 381 -4.75 21.68 -34.19
N GLN A 382 -4.51 22.89 -34.71
CA GLN A 382 -4.49 24.13 -33.92
C GLN A 382 -5.81 24.35 -33.18
N GLY A 383 -5.78 24.29 -31.84
CA GLY A 383 -6.91 24.64 -30.97
C GLY A 383 -6.84 24.01 -29.58
N ASN A 384 -6.32 22.79 -29.46
CA ASN A 384 -6.04 22.09 -28.21
C ASN A 384 -4.89 21.10 -28.45
N PRO A 385 -3.61 21.46 -28.20
CA PRO A 385 -2.55 20.47 -28.27
C PRO A 385 -2.86 19.38 -27.24
N PRO A 386 -2.80 18.08 -27.61
CA PRO A 386 -3.01 17.01 -26.65
C PRO A 386 -1.99 17.14 -25.52
N GLU A 387 -2.39 16.79 -24.30
CA GLU A 387 -1.44 16.69 -23.20
C GLU A 387 -0.52 15.53 -23.52
N VAL A 388 0.77 15.82 -23.71
CA VAL A 388 1.79 14.83 -24.03
C VAL A 388 2.56 14.52 -22.76
N ALA A 389 2.65 13.25 -22.39
CA ALA A 389 3.40 12.83 -21.23
C ALA A 389 4.27 11.61 -21.53
N ILE A 390 5.43 11.54 -20.88
CA ILE A 390 6.18 10.30 -20.78
C ILE A 390 5.61 9.54 -19.57
N LYS A 391 5.10 8.34 -19.81
CA LYS A 391 4.52 7.50 -18.76
C LYS A 391 5.35 6.25 -18.54
N GLY A 392 5.64 5.97 -17.27
CA GLY A 392 6.16 4.71 -16.79
C GLY A 392 5.04 3.93 -16.12
N ARG A 393 4.88 2.64 -16.44
CA ARG A 393 3.86 1.76 -15.87
C ARG A 393 4.50 0.54 -15.23
N ASN A 394 4.09 0.24 -14.00
CA ASN A 394 4.58 -0.87 -13.19
C ASN A 394 6.12 -0.90 -13.13
N LEU A 395 6.73 0.27 -12.88
CA LEU A 395 8.18 0.41 -12.84
C LEU A 395 8.74 -0.20 -11.56
N LEU A 396 9.67 -1.13 -11.70
CA LEU A 396 10.55 -1.64 -10.63
C LEU A 396 11.97 -1.19 -10.92
N ILE A 397 12.54 -0.35 -10.07
CA ILE A 397 13.88 0.23 -10.25
C ILE A 397 14.70 -0.03 -9.00
N GLY A 398 15.84 -0.70 -9.13
CA GLY A 398 16.69 -0.99 -7.98
C GLY A 398 17.91 -1.86 -8.28
N THR A 399 18.39 -2.55 -7.25
CA THR A 399 19.48 -3.53 -7.37
C THR A 399 19.02 -4.69 -8.26
N GLY A 400 19.50 -4.73 -9.50
CA GLY A 400 19.07 -5.70 -10.53
C GLY A 400 18.43 -5.08 -11.77
N GLY A 401 18.49 -3.75 -11.92
CA GLY A 401 18.02 -3.06 -13.14
C GLY A 401 16.53 -2.74 -13.11
N ILE A 402 16.01 -2.36 -14.28
CA ILE A 402 14.64 -1.84 -14.46
C ILE A 402 13.70 -2.91 -15.03
N SER A 403 12.49 -3.00 -14.48
CA SER A 403 11.35 -3.69 -15.11
C SER A 403 10.18 -2.73 -15.24
N GLY A 404 9.30 -2.97 -16.20
CA GLY A 404 8.10 -2.15 -16.46
C GLY A 404 8.11 -1.54 -17.87
N THR A 405 7.06 -0.78 -18.19
CA THR A 405 6.90 -0.17 -19.52
C THR A 405 7.12 1.33 -19.43
N ILE A 406 7.86 1.90 -20.38
CA ILE A 406 8.03 3.36 -20.53
C ILE A 406 7.56 3.74 -21.92
N GLY A 407 6.67 4.72 -22.03
CA GLY A 407 6.12 5.17 -23.29
C GLY A 407 5.77 6.65 -23.31
N LEU A 408 5.37 7.13 -24.49
CA LEU A 408 4.82 8.45 -24.71
C LEU A 408 3.31 8.31 -24.91
N GLU A 409 2.52 8.99 -24.08
CA GLU A 409 1.06 8.98 -24.18
C GLU A 409 0.54 10.39 -24.51
N THR A 410 -0.56 10.45 -25.26
CA THR A 410 -1.28 11.68 -25.57
C THR A 410 -2.76 11.56 -25.22
N THR A 411 -3.35 12.64 -24.70
CA THR A 411 -4.79 12.66 -24.44
C THR A 411 -5.60 12.90 -25.73
N GLY A 412 -6.51 11.98 -26.03
CA GLY A 412 -7.51 12.11 -27.11
C GLY A 412 -7.04 11.70 -28.51
N SER A 413 -5.99 12.31 -29.05
CA SER A 413 -5.51 12.04 -30.43
C SER A 413 -4.01 11.73 -30.46
N PRO A 414 -3.54 10.95 -31.46
CA PRO A 414 -2.12 10.70 -31.69
C PRO A 414 -1.31 11.98 -31.76
N PHE A 415 -0.07 11.93 -31.31
CA PHE A 415 0.84 13.06 -31.43
C PHE A 415 1.09 13.37 -32.91
N ARG A 416 0.95 14.63 -33.33
CA ARG A 416 1.20 15.08 -34.71
C ARG A 416 2.09 16.30 -34.77
N ALA A 417 3.00 16.32 -35.72
CA ALA A 417 3.92 17.43 -35.95
C ALA A 417 4.08 17.73 -37.44
N LYS A 418 4.05 19.02 -37.79
CA LYS A 418 4.44 19.48 -39.12
C LYS A 418 5.97 19.53 -39.26
N ILE A 419 6.49 18.87 -40.29
CA ILE A 419 7.89 18.90 -40.69
C ILE A 419 7.95 19.51 -42.09
N GLY A 420 8.08 20.84 -42.16
CA GLY A 420 7.95 21.58 -43.41
C GLY A 420 6.53 21.46 -43.97
N LYS A 421 6.37 20.83 -45.14
CA LYS A 421 5.06 20.54 -45.74
C LYS A 421 4.48 19.19 -45.33
N MET A 422 5.28 18.31 -44.75
CA MET A 422 4.83 16.97 -44.36
C MET A 422 4.20 17.00 -42.97
N THR A 423 3.34 16.04 -42.68
CA THR A 423 2.82 15.81 -41.34
C THR A 423 3.25 14.43 -40.87
N ALA A 424 3.94 14.35 -39.74
CA ALA A 424 4.25 13.09 -39.08
C ALA A 424 3.27 12.88 -37.92
N SER A 425 2.80 11.66 -37.72
CA SER A 425 2.09 11.23 -36.52
C SER A 425 2.85 10.11 -35.80
N LEU A 426 2.79 10.14 -34.47
CA LEU A 426 3.24 9.06 -33.61
C LEU A 426 1.99 8.46 -32.97
N GLU A 427 1.66 7.26 -33.41
CA GLU A 427 0.44 6.55 -33.05
C GLU A 427 0.64 5.70 -31.79
N ALA A 428 1.85 5.15 -31.62
CA ALA A 428 2.27 4.46 -30.40
C ALA A 428 3.77 4.62 -30.18
N PHE A 429 4.18 4.72 -28.92
CA PHE A 429 5.58 4.66 -28.50
C PHE A 429 5.64 4.11 -27.08
N ASP A 430 6.03 2.85 -26.94
CA ASP A 430 6.31 2.25 -25.66
C ASP A 430 7.36 1.12 -25.77
N VAL A 431 8.12 0.94 -24.70
CA VAL A 431 9.16 -0.08 -24.57
C VAL A 431 9.01 -0.74 -23.21
N THR A 432 8.93 -2.07 -23.21
CA THR A 432 8.83 -2.88 -21.99
C THR A 432 10.18 -3.50 -21.66
N PHE A 433 10.56 -3.34 -20.40
CA PHE A 433 11.77 -3.87 -19.82
C PHE A 433 11.45 -4.98 -18.83
N LYS A 434 12.33 -5.99 -18.79
CA LYS A 434 12.37 -6.97 -17.72
C LYS A 434 13.80 -7.13 -17.22
N GLN A 435 14.05 -6.66 -16.00
CA GLN A 435 15.36 -6.72 -15.34
C GLN A 435 16.51 -6.17 -16.20
N GLY A 436 16.23 -5.08 -16.94
CA GLY A 436 17.19 -4.39 -17.81
C GLY A 436 17.19 -4.84 -19.27
N ALA A 437 16.56 -5.98 -19.61
CA ALA A 437 16.42 -6.44 -20.99
C ALA A 437 15.16 -5.88 -21.64
N ILE A 438 15.25 -5.49 -22.92
CA ILE A 438 14.06 -5.09 -23.70
C ILE A 438 13.29 -6.36 -24.10
N THR A 439 12.03 -6.45 -23.72
CA THR A 439 11.16 -7.59 -24.07
C THR A 439 10.13 -7.25 -25.14
N GLU A 440 9.78 -5.96 -25.28
CA GLU A 440 8.81 -5.48 -26.24
C GLU A 440 9.12 -4.03 -26.62
N SER A 441 8.87 -3.68 -27.88
CA SER A 441 8.92 -2.30 -28.38
C SER A 441 7.76 -2.09 -29.34
N ASN A 442 6.86 -1.18 -29.00
CA ASN A 442 5.73 -0.81 -29.82
C ASN A 442 5.89 0.66 -30.23
N ILE A 443 6.48 0.86 -31.41
CA ILE A 443 6.76 2.19 -31.94
C ILE A 443 6.20 2.25 -33.36
N PHE A 444 5.11 2.99 -33.52
CA PHE A 444 4.37 3.08 -34.77
C PHE A 444 3.97 4.53 -35.05
N GLY A 445 4.09 4.93 -36.31
CA GLY A 445 3.76 6.27 -36.75
C GLY A 445 3.42 6.33 -38.23
N LYS A 446 3.04 7.52 -38.70
CA LYS A 446 2.68 7.76 -40.10
C LYS A 446 3.32 9.03 -40.60
N LEU A 447 3.63 9.08 -41.89
CA LEU A 447 4.14 10.24 -42.59
C LEU A 447 3.25 10.56 -43.79
N LEU A 448 2.53 11.67 -43.70
CA LEU A 448 1.74 12.23 -44.79
C LEU A 448 2.60 13.18 -45.63
N ILE A 449 2.69 12.92 -46.94
CA ILE A 449 3.49 13.72 -47.87
C ILE A 449 2.59 14.40 -48.90
N PRO A 450 2.31 15.72 -48.75
CA PRO A 450 1.42 16.40 -49.68
C PRO A 450 1.94 16.42 -51.12
N GLY A 451 1.04 16.13 -52.06
CA GLY A 451 1.32 16.15 -53.50
C GLY A 451 1.77 14.81 -54.09
N PHE A 452 2.20 13.85 -53.27
CA PHE A 452 2.27 12.44 -53.67
C PHE A 452 0.88 11.85 -53.50
N LYS A 453 0.38 11.16 -54.52
CA LYS A 453 -1.01 10.69 -54.53
C LYS A 453 -1.08 9.18 -54.42
N ASP A 454 -1.96 8.69 -53.54
CA ASP A 454 -2.38 7.29 -53.50
C ASP A 454 -3.23 6.95 -54.73
N SER A 455 -3.58 5.67 -54.87
CA SER A 455 -4.44 5.14 -55.93
C SER A 455 -5.86 5.74 -55.94
N ALA A 456 -6.29 6.32 -54.82
CA ALA A 456 -7.56 7.03 -54.66
C ALA A 456 -7.46 8.55 -54.93
N GLY A 457 -6.26 9.09 -55.17
CA GLY A 457 -6.02 10.52 -55.41
C GLY A 457 -5.86 11.37 -54.14
N ASN A 458 -5.82 10.77 -52.95
CA ASN A 458 -5.51 11.45 -51.69
C ASN A 458 -4.00 11.62 -51.52
N ASP A 459 -3.56 12.46 -50.58
CA ASP A 459 -2.13 12.56 -50.26
C ASP A 459 -1.62 11.22 -49.68
N ALA A 460 -0.49 10.74 -50.18
CA ALA A 460 0.08 9.45 -49.83
C ALA A 460 0.52 9.41 -48.35
N GLU A 461 0.19 8.30 -47.70
CA GLU A 461 0.50 8.04 -46.30
C GLU A 461 1.50 6.88 -46.21
N ILE A 462 2.65 7.14 -45.60
CA ILE A 462 3.67 6.13 -45.34
C ILE A 462 3.57 5.71 -43.89
N GLU A 463 3.26 4.45 -43.64
CA GLU A 463 3.31 3.84 -42.31
C GLU A 463 4.77 3.57 -41.93
N ILE A 464 5.14 3.90 -40.70
CA ILE A 464 6.49 3.72 -40.16
C ILE A 464 6.40 2.85 -38.90
N ASP A 465 6.97 1.65 -38.96
CA ASP A 465 7.15 0.76 -37.83
C ASP A 465 8.60 0.77 -37.37
N VAL A 466 8.84 0.90 -36.05
CA VAL A 466 10.16 0.78 -35.47
C VAL A 466 10.16 -0.36 -34.46
N HIS A 467 11.14 -1.25 -34.59
CA HIS A 467 11.41 -2.30 -33.63
C HIS A 467 12.79 -2.09 -33.03
N ILE A 468 12.89 -2.21 -31.70
CA ILE A 468 14.13 -2.17 -30.94
C ILE A 468 14.20 -3.47 -30.14
N ALA A 469 15.23 -4.26 -30.41
CA ALA A 469 15.51 -5.50 -29.70
C ALA A 469 16.49 -5.29 -28.55
N ASP A 470 16.55 -6.28 -27.66
CA ASP A 470 17.59 -6.34 -26.63
C ASP A 470 18.99 -6.32 -27.26
N GLY A 471 19.96 -5.69 -26.59
CA GLY A 471 21.30 -5.45 -27.15
C GLY A 471 21.38 -4.31 -28.18
N GLY A 472 20.25 -3.67 -28.51
CA GLY A 472 20.19 -2.47 -29.34
C GLY A 472 20.13 -2.73 -30.85
N ASP A 473 19.88 -3.97 -31.27
CA ASP A 473 19.47 -4.24 -32.65
C ASP A 473 18.13 -3.54 -32.94
N PHE A 474 17.93 -3.09 -34.17
CA PHE A 474 16.75 -2.31 -34.51
C PHE A 474 16.38 -2.47 -35.98
N SER A 475 15.12 -2.21 -36.30
CA SER A 475 14.64 -2.08 -37.66
C SER A 475 13.61 -0.96 -37.76
N ILE A 476 13.70 -0.14 -38.80
CA ILE A 476 12.74 0.89 -39.16
C ILE A 476 12.17 0.51 -40.51
N THR A 477 10.87 0.22 -40.56
CA THR A 477 10.15 -0.22 -41.76
C THR A 477 9.19 0.88 -42.21
N ALA A 478 9.35 1.34 -43.45
CA ALA A 478 8.39 2.18 -44.13
C ALA A 478 7.50 1.32 -45.04
N ARG A 479 6.18 1.53 -44.99
CA ARG A 479 5.19 0.84 -45.82
C ARG A 479 4.27 1.85 -46.50
N GLU A 480 3.98 1.60 -47.77
CA GLU A 480 2.99 2.36 -48.53
C GLU A 480 2.12 1.32 -49.23
N ALA A 481 0.80 1.39 -49.02
CA ALA A 481 -0.12 0.31 -49.37
C ALA A 481 -0.18 0.03 -50.88
N ASP A 482 -0.08 1.08 -51.71
CA ASP A 482 -0.09 1.00 -53.17
C ASP A 482 1.31 0.69 -53.74
N GLY A 483 2.35 0.99 -52.96
CA GLY A 483 3.75 0.79 -53.24
C GLY A 483 4.35 1.89 -54.14
N ILE A 484 5.67 1.99 -54.11
CA ILE A 484 6.45 2.92 -54.92
C ILE A 484 6.99 2.17 -56.14
N LYS A 485 6.49 2.49 -57.34
CA LYS A 485 6.96 1.88 -58.59
C LYS A 485 8.29 2.49 -59.05
N LEU A 486 9.33 1.66 -59.09
CA LEU A 486 10.62 1.96 -59.72
C LEU A 486 10.71 1.17 -61.03
N SER A 487 10.95 1.83 -62.16
CA SER A 487 11.11 1.15 -63.45
C SER A 487 12.48 1.38 -64.04
N ILE A 488 13.04 0.31 -64.63
CA ILE A 488 14.10 0.40 -65.62
C ILE A 488 13.41 0.22 -66.97
N PRO A 489 13.32 1.29 -67.79
CA PRO A 489 12.51 1.28 -69.00
C PRO A 489 12.80 0.06 -69.89
N ASN A 490 11.75 -0.70 -70.23
CA ASN A 490 11.77 -1.88 -71.10
C ASN A 490 12.51 -3.10 -70.51
N ILE A 491 12.80 -3.12 -69.21
CA ILE A 491 13.50 -4.24 -68.58
C ILE A 491 12.69 -4.79 -67.40
N LEU A 492 12.45 -3.97 -66.39
CA LEU A 492 11.74 -4.39 -65.18
C LEU A 492 11.10 -3.21 -64.49
N ALA A 493 9.99 -3.47 -63.81
CA ALA A 493 9.38 -2.61 -62.83
C ALA A 493 9.36 -3.31 -61.48
N PHE A 494 9.73 -2.60 -60.42
CA PHE A 494 9.64 -3.06 -59.05
C PHE A 494 8.77 -2.11 -58.24
N THR A 495 7.60 -2.58 -57.83
CA THR A 495 6.68 -1.86 -56.95
C THR A 495 7.03 -2.20 -55.51
N ILE A 496 7.79 -1.32 -54.86
CA ILE A 496 8.22 -1.48 -53.47
C ILE A 496 7.03 -1.21 -52.55
N LYS A 497 6.56 -2.23 -51.83
CA LYS A 497 5.50 -2.10 -50.83
C LYS A 497 6.05 -1.80 -49.44
N SER A 498 7.26 -2.28 -49.14
CA SER A 498 7.96 -1.90 -47.92
C SER A 498 9.46 -1.74 -48.14
N ALA A 499 10.05 -0.81 -47.38
CA ALA A 499 11.49 -0.67 -47.26
C ALA A 499 11.86 -0.65 -45.78
N GLU A 500 12.87 -1.40 -45.40
CA GLU A 500 13.33 -1.58 -44.02
C GLU A 500 14.82 -1.21 -43.96
N ILE A 501 15.21 -0.42 -42.96
CA ILE A 501 16.61 -0.20 -42.60
C ILE A 501 16.82 -0.69 -41.19
N GLY A 502 17.87 -1.45 -40.93
CA GLY A 502 18.10 -1.98 -39.61
C GLY A 502 19.54 -2.34 -39.33
N ARG A 503 19.76 -2.77 -38.09
CA ARG A 503 20.98 -3.41 -37.63
C ARG A 503 20.63 -4.78 -37.06
N LYS A 504 21.36 -5.79 -37.51
CA LYS A 504 21.27 -7.16 -37.00
C LYS A 504 22.68 -7.71 -36.85
N ASP A 505 23.01 -8.28 -35.69
CA ASP A 505 24.33 -8.87 -35.41
C ASP A 505 25.49 -7.88 -35.72
N ASP A 506 25.32 -6.61 -35.30
CA ASP A 506 26.22 -5.48 -35.58
C ASP A 506 26.45 -5.12 -37.06
N GLN A 507 25.60 -5.61 -37.97
CA GLN A 507 25.64 -5.25 -39.38
C GLN A 507 24.41 -4.45 -39.80
N LEU A 508 24.65 -3.32 -40.46
CA LEU A 508 23.58 -2.56 -41.09
C LEU A 508 23.08 -3.25 -42.35
N TYR A 509 21.78 -3.17 -42.60
CA TYR A 509 21.15 -3.67 -43.80
C TYR A 509 20.02 -2.76 -44.28
N ILE A 510 19.70 -2.87 -45.56
CA ILE A 510 18.48 -2.37 -46.16
C ILE A 510 17.73 -3.57 -46.70
N ALA A 511 16.45 -3.72 -46.37
CA ALA A 511 15.59 -4.74 -46.96
C ALA A 511 14.41 -4.10 -47.70
N VAL A 512 13.96 -4.75 -48.77
CA VAL A 512 12.78 -4.30 -49.53
C VAL A 512 11.85 -5.48 -49.79
N SER A 513 10.55 -5.21 -49.76
CA SER A 513 9.50 -6.14 -50.21
C SER A 513 8.62 -5.47 -51.25
N GLY A 514 8.02 -6.27 -52.14
CA GLY A 514 7.21 -5.71 -53.21
C GLY A 514 6.97 -6.65 -54.37
N LEU A 515 6.47 -6.10 -55.48
CA LEU A 515 6.12 -6.84 -56.68
C LEU A 515 7.12 -6.52 -57.79
N LEU A 516 7.76 -7.54 -58.34
CA LEU A 516 8.66 -7.45 -59.50
C LEU A 516 7.91 -7.88 -60.77
N GLU A 517 7.87 -6.98 -61.74
CA GLU A 517 7.29 -7.17 -63.08
C GLU A 517 8.43 -7.06 -64.11
N PHE A 518 8.49 -7.96 -65.08
CA PHE A 518 9.43 -7.84 -66.21
C PHE A 518 8.73 -7.12 -67.37
N GLU A 519 9.25 -5.95 -67.76
CA GLU A 519 8.63 -5.09 -68.78
C GLU A 519 8.91 -5.54 -70.23
N ASP A 520 9.50 -6.73 -70.43
CA ASP A 520 9.74 -7.32 -71.76
C ASP A 520 8.41 -7.76 -72.39
N GLN A 521 7.67 -6.79 -72.93
CA GLN A 521 6.44 -6.96 -73.68
C GLN A 521 6.69 -7.63 -75.05
N GLY A 522 7.13 -8.90 -75.04
CA GLY A 522 7.17 -9.77 -76.22
C GLY A 522 8.37 -10.73 -76.36
N GLY A 523 9.42 -10.59 -75.55
CA GLY A 523 10.61 -11.44 -75.60
C GLY A 523 10.54 -12.77 -74.82
N PHE A 524 11.66 -13.48 -74.76
CA PHE A 524 11.75 -14.85 -74.21
C PHE A 524 11.52 -14.92 -72.70
N LEU A 525 11.72 -13.86 -71.92
CA LEU A 525 11.54 -13.91 -70.46
C LEU A 525 10.09 -13.61 -70.05
N GLY A 526 9.45 -12.62 -70.68
CA GLY A 526 8.07 -12.21 -70.36
C GLY A 526 6.98 -13.25 -70.71
N LYS A 527 7.27 -14.20 -71.61
CA LYS A 527 6.33 -15.30 -71.94
C LYS A 527 6.32 -16.45 -70.93
N PHE A 528 7.34 -16.53 -70.08
CA PHE A 528 7.60 -17.69 -69.26
C PHE A 528 7.56 -17.37 -67.75
N LEU A 529 7.81 -16.12 -67.35
CA LEU A 529 7.66 -15.66 -65.96
C LEU A 529 6.22 -15.23 -65.65
N PRO A 530 5.75 -15.35 -64.39
CA PRO A 530 4.46 -14.79 -64.00
C PRO A 530 4.47 -13.26 -64.17
N ALA A 531 3.28 -12.68 -64.37
CA ALA A 531 3.13 -11.24 -64.60
C ALA A 531 3.72 -10.40 -63.45
N GLU A 532 3.57 -10.87 -62.22
CA GLU A 532 4.16 -10.28 -61.03
C GLU A 532 4.81 -11.36 -60.17
N ILE A 533 5.99 -11.05 -59.63
CA ILE A 533 6.72 -11.88 -58.68
C ILE A 533 6.74 -11.18 -57.33
N ASP A 534 6.18 -11.82 -56.32
CA ASP A 534 6.12 -11.29 -54.95
C ASP A 534 7.45 -11.52 -54.21
N ILE A 535 8.23 -10.46 -54.08
CA ILE A 535 9.48 -10.44 -53.31
C ILE A 535 9.13 -10.19 -51.85
N LYS A 536 9.19 -11.25 -51.03
CA LYS A 536 8.87 -11.17 -49.60
C LYS A 536 9.85 -10.33 -48.81
N LYS A 537 11.15 -10.55 -48.99
CA LYS A 537 12.21 -9.73 -48.37
C LYS A 537 13.53 -9.94 -49.11
N LEU A 538 14.03 -8.90 -49.76
CA LEU A 538 15.36 -8.84 -50.36
C LEU A 538 16.25 -7.98 -49.46
N ILE A 539 17.29 -8.57 -48.88
CA ILE A 539 18.21 -7.91 -47.95
C ILE A 539 19.48 -7.50 -48.69
N ILE A 540 19.95 -6.28 -48.45
CA ILE A 540 21.19 -5.70 -48.93
C ILE A 540 22.01 -5.30 -47.71
N TRP A 541 23.10 -6.02 -47.47
CA TRP A 541 23.98 -5.80 -46.33
C TRP A 541 24.95 -4.62 -46.58
N GLN A 542 25.49 -4.07 -45.49
CA GLN A 542 26.46 -2.97 -45.54
C GLN A 542 27.71 -3.23 -46.40
N ASP A 543 28.09 -4.50 -46.58
CA ASP A 543 29.20 -4.93 -47.42
C ASP A 543 28.81 -5.08 -48.92
N GLY A 544 27.56 -4.73 -49.26
CA GLY A 544 26.97 -4.85 -50.59
C GLY A 544 26.58 -6.27 -50.98
N SER A 545 26.60 -7.25 -50.07
CA SER A 545 26.02 -8.58 -50.33
C SER A 545 24.50 -8.48 -50.37
N ILE A 546 23.88 -9.39 -51.12
CA ILE A 546 22.45 -9.42 -51.34
C ILE A 546 21.97 -10.85 -51.08
N GLU A 547 20.83 -10.99 -50.42
CA GLU A 547 20.15 -12.27 -50.21
C GLU A 547 18.62 -12.11 -50.21
N ILE A 548 17.91 -13.18 -50.56
CA ILE A 548 16.47 -13.30 -50.37
C ILE A 548 16.26 -14.04 -49.05
N GLU A 549 15.40 -13.53 -48.18
CA GLU A 549 15.05 -14.23 -46.94
C GLU A 549 14.45 -15.61 -47.27
N GLY A 550 15.03 -16.67 -46.71
CA GLY A 550 14.69 -18.06 -47.06
C GLY A 550 15.46 -18.66 -48.24
N GLY A 551 16.40 -17.90 -48.85
CA GLY A 551 17.40 -18.38 -49.81
C GLY A 551 16.92 -18.58 -51.26
N SER A 552 15.63 -18.83 -51.48
CA SER A 552 15.06 -19.04 -52.82
C SER A 552 13.63 -18.54 -52.90
N LEU A 553 13.28 -17.93 -54.03
CA LEU A 553 11.90 -17.66 -54.38
C LEU A 553 11.33 -18.85 -55.16
N VAL A 554 10.45 -19.63 -54.52
CA VAL A 554 9.76 -20.75 -55.17
C VAL A 554 8.68 -20.20 -56.11
N LEU A 555 8.69 -20.67 -57.35
CA LEU A 555 7.68 -20.26 -58.33
C LEU A 555 6.36 -21.00 -58.08
N PRO A 556 5.20 -20.31 -58.10
CA PRO A 556 3.90 -20.95 -57.90
C PRO A 556 3.57 -22.02 -58.96
N THR A 557 4.18 -21.91 -60.13
CA THR A 557 4.07 -22.88 -61.23
C THR A 557 5.43 -23.02 -61.88
N ALA A 558 5.88 -24.27 -62.06
CA ALA A 558 7.15 -24.55 -62.71
C ALA A 558 7.15 -24.08 -64.17
N ILE A 559 8.16 -23.32 -64.55
CA ILE A 559 8.30 -22.81 -65.90
C ILE A 559 8.98 -23.88 -66.75
N THR A 560 8.33 -24.29 -67.84
CA THR A 560 8.81 -25.39 -68.65
C THR A 560 9.31 -24.91 -70.01
N ILE A 561 10.59 -25.15 -70.30
CA ILE A 561 11.23 -24.80 -71.57
C ILE A 561 11.56 -26.08 -72.33
N LYS A 562 10.99 -26.24 -73.53
CA LYS A 562 11.31 -27.35 -74.43
C LYS A 562 12.49 -27.00 -75.33
N ILE A 563 13.58 -27.75 -75.24
CA ILE A 563 14.77 -27.61 -76.08
C ILE A 563 14.97 -28.92 -76.85
N GLY A 564 14.43 -28.98 -78.07
CA GLY A 564 14.46 -30.20 -78.89
C GLY A 564 13.67 -31.34 -78.22
N PRO A 565 14.26 -32.53 -77.99
CA PRO A 565 13.61 -33.63 -77.28
C PRO A 565 13.66 -33.51 -75.75
N ALA A 566 14.33 -32.49 -75.21
CA ALA A 566 14.49 -32.29 -73.76
C ALA A 566 13.54 -31.21 -73.24
N GLU A 567 13.17 -31.34 -71.97
CA GLU A 567 12.34 -30.40 -71.22
C GLU A 567 13.14 -29.95 -69.99
N ILE A 568 13.24 -28.63 -69.79
CA ILE A 568 13.84 -28.03 -68.60
C ILE A 568 12.71 -27.38 -67.83
N SER A 569 12.49 -27.82 -66.59
CA SER A 569 11.55 -27.18 -65.66
C SER A 569 12.32 -26.25 -64.73
N ILE A 570 11.82 -25.04 -64.49
CA ILE A 570 12.37 -24.09 -63.51
C ILE A 570 11.37 -23.94 -62.38
N THR A 571 11.75 -24.31 -61.16
CA THR A 571 10.89 -24.33 -59.98
C THR A 571 11.18 -23.21 -58.98
N GLY A 572 12.34 -22.55 -59.11
CA GLY A 572 12.75 -21.51 -58.18
C GLY A 572 13.73 -20.52 -58.80
N ILE A 573 13.80 -19.33 -58.20
CA ILE A 573 14.73 -18.25 -58.55
C ILE A 573 15.56 -17.93 -57.31
N HIS A 574 16.87 -17.79 -57.49
CA HIS A 574 17.79 -17.32 -56.46
C HIS A 574 18.42 -16.00 -56.87
N MET A 575 18.69 -15.15 -55.88
CA MET A 575 19.50 -13.97 -56.06
C MET A 575 20.54 -13.95 -54.96
N GLY A 576 21.78 -13.65 -55.34
CA GLY A 576 22.85 -13.57 -54.37
C GLY A 576 24.09 -12.88 -54.89
N THR A 577 25.09 -12.83 -54.02
CA THR A 577 26.44 -12.42 -54.40
C THR A 577 27.43 -13.56 -54.28
N HIS A 578 28.32 -13.68 -55.26
CA HIS A 578 29.45 -14.61 -55.24
C HIS A 578 30.74 -13.87 -55.56
N GLU A 579 31.85 -14.33 -55.00
CA GLU A 579 33.18 -13.77 -55.26
C GLU A 579 33.97 -14.63 -56.22
N GLN A 580 34.42 -14.04 -57.33
CA GLN A 580 35.23 -14.71 -58.34
C GLN A 580 36.47 -13.87 -58.67
N ASN A 581 37.59 -14.54 -58.94
CA ASN A 581 38.80 -13.87 -59.44
C ASN A 581 38.68 -13.65 -60.94
N LEU A 582 38.75 -12.38 -61.37
CA LEU A 582 38.86 -12.00 -62.78
C LEU A 582 40.20 -11.28 -62.99
N ASN A 583 41.05 -11.84 -63.84
CA ASN A 583 42.40 -11.31 -64.13
C ASN A 583 43.26 -11.11 -62.87
N GLY A 584 43.19 -12.04 -61.92
CA GLY A 584 43.95 -12.00 -60.67
C GLY A 584 43.39 -11.03 -59.61
N VAL A 585 42.26 -10.36 -59.87
CA VAL A 585 41.60 -9.47 -58.91
C VAL A 585 40.29 -10.11 -58.44
N LYS A 586 40.11 -10.23 -57.12
CA LYS A 586 38.87 -10.71 -56.52
C LYS A 586 37.77 -9.69 -56.75
N ARG A 587 36.66 -10.10 -57.36
CA ARG A 587 35.50 -9.26 -57.64
C ARG A 587 34.23 -9.91 -57.11
N LYS A 588 33.31 -9.10 -56.58
CA LYS A 588 31.99 -9.52 -56.12
C LYS A 588 30.99 -9.37 -57.27
N TYR A 589 30.37 -10.46 -57.67
CA TYR A 589 29.38 -10.54 -58.74
C TYR A 589 28.00 -10.76 -58.15
N ARG A 590 26.98 -10.12 -58.75
CA ARG A 590 25.57 -10.41 -58.49
C ARG A 590 25.12 -11.47 -59.48
N TYR A 591 24.37 -12.48 -59.02
CA TYR A 591 23.86 -13.53 -59.89
C TYR A 591 22.35 -13.71 -59.72
N PHE A 592 21.73 -14.21 -60.78
CA PHE A 592 20.39 -14.79 -60.76
C PHE A 592 20.55 -16.29 -61.04
N GLY A 593 20.11 -17.13 -60.11
CA GLY A 593 20.11 -18.59 -60.23
C GLY A 593 18.70 -19.09 -60.53
N PHE A 594 18.60 -20.21 -61.24
CA PHE A 594 17.34 -20.90 -61.49
C PHE A 594 17.46 -22.33 -60.98
N ASP A 595 16.54 -22.74 -60.12
CA ASP A 595 16.41 -24.14 -59.73
C ASP A 595 15.73 -24.89 -60.87
N GLY A 596 16.47 -25.81 -61.49
CA GLY A 596 16.05 -26.52 -62.69
C GLY A 596 16.00 -28.04 -62.51
N GLY A 597 15.02 -28.70 -63.14
CA GLY A 597 14.83 -30.15 -63.18
C GLY A 597 14.59 -30.69 -64.58
#